data_AF-A0A5D4NTB2-F1
#
_entry.id   AF-A0A5D4NTB2-F1
#
_cell.length_a   1.000
_cell.length_b   1.000
_cell.length_c   1.000
_cell.angle_alpha   90.00
_cell.angle_beta   90.00
_cell.angle_gamma   90.00
#
_symmetry.space_group_name_H-M   'P 1'
#
loop_
_entity.id
_entity.type
_entity.pdbx_description
1 polymer ?
#
loop_
_entity_poly.entity_id
_entity_poly.type
_entity_poly.pdbx_seq_one_letter_code
_entity_poly.pdbx_strand_id
1 'polypeptide(L)' 'MEFRLPDSIKENFWKLFFIVMLIVSIKTLFYDWEVHYYGFNELDDYGTLTFTLIVSALESALITVFLLWVLGKIVKK' A
#
# COMPACT_ATOMS: atom_id res chain seq x y z
N MET A 1 -5.86 12.57 -21.66
CA MET A 1 -5.31 11.24 -21.99
C MET A 1 -6.03 10.23 -21.13
N GLU A 2 -6.85 9.37 -21.73
CA GLU A 2 -7.57 8.33 -21.00
C GLU A 2 -6.61 7.16 -20.78
N PHE A 3 -6.17 6.97 -19.54
CA PHE A 3 -5.28 5.85 -19.18
C PHE A 3 -6.11 4.56 -19.12
N ARG A 4 -6.47 4.03 -20.30
CA ARG A 4 -7.22 2.78 -20.44
C ARG A 4 -6.30 1.60 -20.19
N LEU A 5 -6.07 1.29 -18.92
CA LEU A 5 -5.44 0.02 -18.52
C LEU A 5 -6.34 -1.15 -18.96
N PRO A 6 -5.78 -2.22 -19.57
CA PRO A 6 -6.52 -3.43 -19.87
C PRO A 6 -7.23 -3.96 -18.61
N ASP A 7 -8.47 -4.43 -18.74
CA ASP A 7 -9.28 -4.85 -17.59
C ASP A 7 -8.58 -5.92 -16.71
N SER A 8 -7.76 -6.79 -17.31
CA SER A 8 -6.94 -7.76 -16.58
C SER A 8 -5.86 -7.14 -15.69
N ILE A 9 -5.27 -5.99 -16.10
CA ILE A 9 -4.33 -5.26 -15.24
C ILE A 9 -5.08 -4.58 -14.10
N LYS A 10 -6.32 -4.15 -14.34
CA LYS A 10 -7.16 -3.50 -13.34
C LYS A 10 -7.56 -4.47 -12.22
N GLU A 11 -7.92 -5.72 -12.55
CA GLU A 11 -8.21 -6.74 -11.54
C GLU A 11 -6.94 -7.15 -10.76
N ASN A 12 -5.83 -7.37 -11.46
CA ASN A 12 -4.57 -7.74 -10.81
C ASN A 12 -4.01 -6.60 -9.95
N PHE A 13 -4.26 -5.34 -10.32
CA PHE A 13 -3.87 -4.17 -9.53
C PHE A 13 -4.52 -4.20 -8.17
N TRP A 14 -5.84 -4.37 -8.07
CA TRP A 14 -6.52 -4.38 -6.77
C TRP A 14 -6.06 -5.54 -5.88
N LYS A 15 -5.82 -6.72 -6.46
CA LYS A 15 -5.32 -7.88 -5.72
C LYS A 15 -3.89 -7.65 -5.18
N LEU A 16 -2.96 -7.19 -6.03
CA LEU A 16 -1.60 -6.87 -5.62
C LEU A 16 -1.54 -5.70 -4.65
N PHE A 17 -2.33 -4.65 -4.90
CA PHE A 17 -2.43 -3.49 -4.04
C PHE A 17 -2.87 -3.88 -2.64
N PHE A 18 -3.91 -4.70 -2.52
CA PHE A 18 -4.38 -5.17 -1.22
C PHE A 18 -3.30 -5.96 -0.47
N ILE A 19 -2.59 -6.86 -1.15
CA ILE A 19 -1.50 -7.65 -0.56
C ILE A 19 -0.35 -6.75 -0.09
N VAL A 20 0.11 -5.84 -0.95
CA VAL A 20 1.21 -4.91 -0.63
C VAL A 20 0.81 -3.99 0.50
N MET A 21 -0.41 -3.44 0.47
CA MET A 21 -0.93 -2.55 1.51
C MET A 21 -1.01 -3.25 2.87
N LEU A 22 -1.42 -4.53 2.90
CA LEU A 22 -1.41 -5.34 4.12
C LEU A 22 0.00 -5.49 4.70
N ILE A 23 0.97 -5.86 3.86
CA ILE A 23 2.36 -6.06 4.28
C ILE A 23 2.97 -4.75 4.77
N VAL A 24 2.81 -3.66 4.01
CA VAL A 24 3.36 -2.35 4.37
C VAL A 24 2.69 -1.85 5.65
N SER A 25 1.36 -1.93 5.78
CA SER A 25 0.65 -1.47 6.99
C SER A 25 1.05 -2.28 8.22
N ILE A 26 1.21 -3.61 8.11
CA ILE A 26 1.69 -4.43 9.22
C ILE A 26 3.11 -4.01 9.61
N LYS A 27 4.02 -3.85 8.65
CA LYS A 27 5.38 -3.40 8.91
C LYS A 27 5.37 -2.04 9.62
N THR A 28 4.66 -1.07 9.07
CA THR A 28 4.64 0.29 9.58
C THR A 28 4.03 0.35 10.98
N LEU A 29 2.90 -0.31 11.22
CA LEU A 29 2.22 -0.27 12.53
C LEU A 29 2.94 -1.07 13.62
N PHE A 30 3.48 -2.25 13.29
CA PHE A 30 4.05 -3.15 14.30
C PHE A 30 5.56 -3.03 14.49
N TYR A 31 6.31 -2.58 13.48
CA TYR A 31 7.77 -2.53 13.56
C TYR A 31 8.34 -1.12 13.54
N ASP A 32 7.66 -0.17 12.88
CA ASP A 32 8.14 1.21 12.78
C ASP A 32 7.56 2.06 13.91
N TRP A 33 6.25 1.96 14.09
CA TRP A 33 5.52 2.76 15.07
C TRP A 33 5.25 2.07 16.40
N GLU A 34 5.52 0.77 16.49
CA GLU A 34 5.30 0.00 17.73
C GLU A 34 3.92 0.30 18.35
N VAL A 35 2.89 0.38 17.51
CA VAL A 35 1.53 0.80 17.92
C VAL A 35 0.97 -0.09 19.03
N HIS A 36 1.40 -1.35 19.10
CA HIS A 36 1.08 -2.28 20.17
C HIS A 36 1.61 -1.88 21.57
N TYR A 37 2.61 -0.98 21.67
CA TYR A 37 3.20 -0.51 22.93
C TYR A 37 2.64 0.85 23.37
N TYR A 38 2.12 1.64 22.44
CA TYR A 38 1.52 2.94 22.73
C TYR A 38 -0.01 2.83 22.80
N GLY A 39 -0.58 3.03 23.99
CA GLY A 39 -2.03 3.09 24.17
C GLY A 39 -2.58 4.39 23.58
N PHE A 40 -3.54 4.29 22.65
CA PHE A 40 -4.26 5.43 22.08
C PHE A 40 -5.09 6.13 23.15
N ASN A 41 -4.56 7.17 23.77
CA ASN A 41 -5.25 7.91 24.81
C ASN A 41 -5.59 9.34 24.37
N GLU A 42 -4.96 9.84 23.30
CA GLU A 42 -5.14 11.22 22.83
C GLU A 42 -5.59 11.27 21.36
N LEU A 43 -6.36 12.32 21.01
CA LEU A 43 -6.82 12.56 19.63
C LEU A 43 -5.66 12.72 18.62
N ASP A 44 -4.50 13.15 19.10
CA ASP A 44 -3.28 13.31 18.31
C ASP A 44 -2.73 11.95 17.82
N ASP A 45 -2.87 10.89 18.62
CA ASP A 45 -2.47 9.53 18.26
C ASP A 45 -3.32 9.00 17.10
N TYR A 46 -4.63 9.30 17.11
CA TYR A 46 -5.52 8.92 16.01
C TYR A 46 -5.21 9.70 14.72
N GLY A 47 -4.88 10.98 14.85
CA GLY A 47 -4.45 11.81 13.73
C GLY A 47 -3.20 11.24 13.07
N THR A 48 -2.21 10.88 13.88
CA THR A 48 -0.95 10.37 13.34
C THR A 48 -1.08 8.96 12.78
N LEU A 49 -1.89 8.09 13.39
CA LEU A 49 -2.18 6.78 12.81
C LEU A 49 -2.88 6.91 11.45
N THR A 50 -3.84 7.81 11.34
CA THR A 50 -4.55 8.06 10.07
C THR A 50 -3.57 8.57 9.00
N PHE A 51 -2.70 9.51 9.36
CA PHE A 51 -1.69 10.04 8.45
C PHE A 51 -0.71 8.95 7.97
N THR A 52 -0.20 8.15 8.90
CA THR A 52 0.71 7.04 8.60
C THR A 52 0.06 5.98 7.71
N LEU A 53 -1.22 5.66 7.91
CA LEU A 53 -1.97 4.77 7.02
C LEU A 53 -2.13 5.35 5.62
N ILE A 54 -2.39 6.65 5.48
CA ILE A 54 -2.50 7.32 4.18
C ILE A 54 -1.16 7.28 3.43
N VAL A 55 -0.06 7.59 4.11
CA VAL A 55 1.29 7.52 3.53
C VAL A 55 1.61 6.09 3.10
N SER A 56 1.30 5.11 3.95
CA SER A 56 1.50 3.68 3.65
C SER A 56 0.67 3.22 2.43
N ALA A 57 -0.55 3.74 2.27
CA ALA A 57 -1.39 3.45 1.11
C ALA A 57 -0.81 4.04 -0.18
N LEU A 58 -0.26 5.26 -0.12
CA LEU A 58 0.43 5.89 -1.25
C LEU A 58 1.68 5.12 -1.66
N GLU A 59 2.51 4.73 -0.68
CA GLU A 59 3.70 3.90 -0.92
C GLU A 59 3.33 2.56 -1.56
N SER A 60 2.29 1.91 -1.04
CA SER A 60 1.78 0.64 -1.56
C SER A 60 1.25 0.76 -2.99
N ALA A 61 0.63 1.88 -3.34
CA ALA A 61 0.18 2.15 -4.70
C ALA A 61 1.38 2.24 -5.67
N LEU A 62 2.43 2.96 -5.29
CA LEU A 62 3.65 3.08 -6.10
C LEU A 62 4.35 1.72 -6.28
N ILE A 63 4.51 0.95 -5.20
CA ILE A 63 5.09 -0.39 -5.23
C ILE A 63 4.26 -1.31 -6.15
N THR A 64 2.93 -1.24 -6.07
CA THR A 64 2.03 -2.05 -6.91
C THR A 64 2.18 -1.71 -8.40
N VAL A 65 2.21 -0.41 -8.74
CA VAL A 65 2.45 0.03 -10.13
C VAL A 65 3.80 -0.46 -10.62
N PHE A 66 4.84 -0.36 -9.78
CA PHE A 66 6.17 -0.84 -10.12
C PHE A 66 6.21 -2.35 -10.35
N LEU A 67 5.59 -3.14 -9.46
CA LEU A 67 5.50 -4.60 -9.59
C LEU A 67 4.77 -5.02 -10.86
N LEU A 68 3.62 -4.40 -11.17
CA LEU A 68 2.89 -4.69 -12.40
C LEU A 68 3.70 -4.33 -13.65
N TRP A 69 4.45 -3.23 -13.61
CA TRP A 69 5.34 -2.85 -14.70
C TRP A 69 6.45 -3.89 -14.92
N VAL A 70 7.10 -4.35 -13.84
CA VAL A 70 8.13 -5.40 -13.89
C VAL A 70 7.55 -6.71 -14.41
N LEU A 71 6.39 -7.16 -13.90
CA LEU A 71 5.71 -8.36 -14.38
C LEU A 71 5.34 -8.26 -15.86
N GLY A 72 4.84 -7.10 -16.30
CA GLY A 72 4.53 -6.87 -17.71
C GLY A 72 5.77 -6.89 -18.62
N LYS A 73 6.95 -6.54 -18.11
CA LYS A 73 8.23 -6.67 -18.83
C LYS A 73 8.72 -8.12 -18.90
N ILE A 74 8.55 -8.88 -17.82
CA ILE A 74 8.97 -10.29 -17.74
C ILE A 74 8.09 -11.17 -18.63
N VAL A 75 6.76 -11.00 -18.58
CA VAL A 75 5.79 -11.80 -19.35
C VAL A 75 5.87 -11.52 -20.86
N LYS A 76 6.35 -10.34 -21.27
CA LYS A 76 6.57 -9.99 -22.69
C LYS A 76 7.90 -10.51 -23.25
N LYS A 77 8.71 -11.22 -22.47
CA LYS A 77 9.99 -11.81 -22.89
C LYS A 77 9.83 -13.33 -23.02
#